data_AF-A0A1Y2AAK6-F1
#
_entry.id   AF-A0A1Y2AAK6-F1
#
_cell.length_a   1.000
_cell.length_b   1.000
_cell.length_c   1.000
_cell.angle_alpha   90.00
_cell.angle_beta   90.00
_cell.angle_gamma   90.00
#
_symmetry.space_group_name_H-M   'P 1'
#
loop_
_entity.id
_entity.type
_entity.pdbx_description
1 polymer ?
#
loop_
_entity_poly.entity_id
_entity_poly.type
_entity_poly.pdbx_seq_one_letter_code
_entity_poly.pdbx_strand_id
1 'polypeptide(L)'
;MLFPTLLLALGVTIPSALSTPISFPAPSSEVAAHTTAKNLTLNIQALGTVIHGDWTKFPAISSWIGFDDMFNRNKNSMFSTGDTGEDVGRIYNAIKEAAKIGVDERVILGIIMQESHGDVGVVTTISPDGIPTAGLMQCSGCPGYPGKHGLTQAQITGMVKGGTEHFKANLKNWGDKWSAESIFPALREYNSGSVNTKDLSDARGATASYVSDIAHRLTGSVD
;
A
#
# COMPACT_ATOMS: atom_id res chain seq x y z
N MET A 1 -44.39 47.16 -42.33
CA MET A 1 -43.54 47.05 -43.54
C MET A 1 -42.20 46.50 -43.07
N LEU A 2 -41.95 45.18 -43.03
CA LEU A 2 -41.57 44.25 -44.12
C LEU A 2 -40.31 44.69 -44.89
N PHE A 3 -39.27 43.84 -44.77
CA PHE A 3 -37.89 43.86 -45.30
C PHE A 3 -37.78 43.97 -46.84
N PRO A 4 -36.59 44.30 -47.43
CA PRO A 4 -35.57 43.28 -47.76
C PRO A 4 -34.06 43.68 -47.61
N THR A 5 -33.29 42.69 -47.19
CA THR A 5 -31.96 42.18 -47.63
C THR A 5 -31.02 43.03 -48.52
N LEU A 6 -29.71 43.07 -48.19
CA LEU A 6 -28.65 42.50 -49.04
C LEU A 6 -27.31 42.30 -48.30
N LEU A 7 -26.75 41.12 -48.51
CA LEU A 7 -25.47 40.58 -48.02
C LEU A 7 -24.32 41.03 -48.94
N LEU A 8 -23.15 41.38 -48.41
CA LEU A 8 -21.91 41.42 -49.20
C LEU A 8 -20.75 40.85 -48.38
N ALA A 9 -20.33 39.64 -48.74
CA ALA A 9 -19.19 38.93 -48.19
C ALA A 9 -17.95 39.22 -49.05
N LEU A 10 -16.87 39.70 -48.43
CA LEU A 10 -15.55 39.82 -49.05
C LEU A 10 -14.77 38.52 -48.79
N GLY A 11 -14.52 37.77 -49.86
CA GLY A 11 -13.68 36.57 -49.83
C GLY A 11 -12.20 36.93 -49.81
N VAL A 12 -11.48 36.43 -48.81
CA VAL A 12 -10.01 36.41 -48.78
C VAL A 12 -9.57 34.97 -48.99
N THR A 13 -8.82 34.71 -50.06
CA THR A 13 -8.22 33.41 -50.36
C THR A 13 -6.86 33.30 -49.65
N ILE A 14 -6.72 32.29 -48.80
CA ILE A 14 -5.45 31.91 -48.15
C ILE A 14 -4.87 30.71 -48.91
N PRO A 15 -3.56 30.63 -49.18
CA PRO A 15 -2.97 29.48 -49.86
C PRO A 15 -2.99 28.23 -48.96
N SER A 16 -3.51 27.13 -49.49
CA SER A 16 -3.42 25.81 -48.88
C SER A 16 -1.98 25.28 -48.97
N ALA A 17 -1.27 25.24 -47.84
CA ALA A 17 -0.06 24.45 -47.72
C ALA A 17 -0.44 22.98 -47.47
N LEU A 18 -0.09 22.10 -48.42
CA LEU A 18 -0.18 20.65 -48.27
C LEU A 18 0.84 20.21 -47.21
N SER A 19 0.37 19.86 -46.02
CA SER A 19 1.17 19.15 -45.02
C SER A 19 0.82 17.67 -45.10
N THR A 20 1.80 16.86 -45.47
CA THR A 20 1.69 15.39 -45.50
C THR A 20 1.30 14.85 -44.12
N PRO A 21 0.40 13.86 -44.01
CA PRO A 21 0.11 13.24 -42.73
C PRO A 21 1.33 12.45 -42.26
N ILE A 22 1.89 12.85 -41.12
CA ILE A 22 2.82 12.02 -40.36
C ILE A 22 2.01 10.83 -39.85
N SER A 23 2.31 9.65 -40.37
CA SER A 23 1.72 8.40 -39.91
C SER A 23 2.33 8.07 -38.55
N PHE A 24 1.53 8.21 -37.49
CA PHE A 24 1.88 7.69 -36.17
C PHE A 24 1.55 6.20 -36.14
N PRO A 25 2.48 5.30 -35.78
CA PRO A 25 2.13 3.91 -35.56
C PRO A 25 1.12 3.84 -34.41
N ALA A 26 0.06 3.05 -34.61
CA ALA A 26 -0.93 2.75 -33.59
C ALA A 26 -0.22 2.16 -32.35
N PRO A 27 -0.62 2.53 -31.12
CA PRO A 27 -0.15 1.80 -29.96
C PRO A 27 -0.73 0.39 -30.05
N SER A 28 0.14 -0.60 -30.26
CA SER A 28 -0.20 -2.00 -30.07
C SER A 28 -0.68 -2.15 -28.62
N SER A 29 -1.98 -2.39 -28.45
CA SER A 29 -2.54 -2.85 -27.18
C SER A 29 -2.07 -4.29 -26.93
N GLU A 30 -0.81 -4.45 -26.55
CA GLU A 30 -0.41 -5.60 -25.76
C GLU A 30 -0.87 -5.33 -24.33
N VAL A 31 -1.93 -6.03 -23.93
CA VAL A 31 -2.36 -6.15 -22.54
C VAL A 31 -1.19 -6.77 -21.78
N ALA A 32 -0.37 -5.92 -21.18
CA ALA A 32 0.74 -6.34 -20.33
C ALA A 32 0.19 -7.18 -19.17
N ALA A 33 0.85 -8.30 -18.96
CA ALA A 33 0.50 -9.32 -18.00
C ALA A 33 0.31 -8.78 -16.58
N HIS A 34 -0.70 -9.37 -15.91
CA HIS A 34 -1.11 -9.20 -14.53
C HIS A 34 0.10 -9.05 -13.58
N THR A 35 0.41 -7.81 -13.18
CA THR A 35 1.42 -7.53 -12.18
C THR A 35 0.71 -7.19 -10.87
N THR A 36 0.81 -8.09 -9.90
CA THR A 36 0.23 -8.00 -8.56
C THR A 36 0.71 -6.72 -7.85
N ALA A 37 -0.15 -6.13 -7.01
CA ALA A 37 0.06 -4.95 -6.15
C ALA A 37 1.46 -4.76 -5.55
N LYS A 38 2.13 -5.88 -5.23
CA LYS A 38 3.48 -5.92 -4.67
C LYS A 38 4.53 -5.25 -5.57
N ASN A 39 4.21 -5.04 -6.85
CA ASN A 39 5.05 -4.33 -7.82
C ASN A 39 4.57 -2.90 -8.14
N LEU A 40 3.40 -2.47 -7.63
CA LEU A 40 2.88 -1.11 -7.80
C LEU A 40 3.13 -0.22 -6.57
N THR A 41 3.56 -0.80 -5.45
CA THR A 41 4.27 -0.06 -4.42
C THR A 41 5.54 0.48 -5.06
N LEU A 42 5.58 1.81 -5.28
CA LEU A 42 6.74 2.63 -5.70
C LEU A 42 8.05 1.87 -5.46
N ASN A 43 8.80 1.45 -6.49
CA ASN A 43 10.09 0.74 -6.40
C ASN A 43 10.77 0.88 -5.01
N ILE A 44 10.42 -0.01 -4.06
CA ILE A 44 10.87 0.15 -2.67
C ILE A 44 12.23 -0.53 -2.54
N GLN A 45 13.23 0.20 -2.08
CA GLN A 45 14.47 -0.41 -1.63
C GLN A 45 14.23 -1.15 -0.32
N ALA A 46 14.70 -2.40 -0.23
CA ALA A 46 14.74 -3.12 1.03
C ALA A 46 15.50 -2.30 2.09
N LEU A 47 15.00 -2.30 3.33
CA LEU A 47 15.47 -1.46 4.44
C LEU A 47 16.83 -1.87 5.03
N GLY A 48 17.41 -2.94 4.50
CA GLY A 48 18.66 -3.52 4.98
C GLY A 48 18.88 -4.92 4.44
N THR A 49 19.81 -5.63 5.07
CA THR A 49 20.09 -7.03 4.72
C THR A 49 18.88 -7.91 5.06
N VAL A 50 18.43 -8.70 4.08
CA VAL A 50 17.35 -9.67 4.30
C VAL A 50 17.73 -10.64 5.42
N ILE A 51 16.85 -10.78 6.40
CA ILE A 51 17.00 -11.74 7.50
C ILE A 51 16.52 -13.10 6.99
N HIS A 52 17.43 -14.06 6.88
CA HIS A 52 17.12 -15.44 6.49
C HIS A 52 16.92 -16.33 7.72
N GLY A 53 16.09 -17.35 7.58
CA GLY A 53 15.85 -18.38 8.62
C GLY A 53 14.51 -18.23 9.34
N ASP A 54 14.33 -19.07 10.36
CA ASP A 54 13.11 -19.08 11.17
C ASP A 54 12.95 -17.83 12.05
N TRP A 55 11.85 -17.77 12.79
CA TRP A 55 11.51 -16.64 13.67
C TRP A 55 12.60 -16.32 14.71
N THR A 56 13.49 -17.25 15.06
CA THR A 56 14.56 -17.03 16.06
C THR A 56 15.65 -16.08 15.56
N LYS A 57 15.70 -15.81 14.24
CA LYS A 57 16.65 -14.88 13.62
C LYS A 57 16.19 -13.43 13.66
N PHE A 58 14.93 -13.20 14.01
CA PHE A 58 14.32 -11.88 14.03
C PHE A 58 14.45 -11.24 15.43
N PRO A 59 14.44 -9.89 15.52
CA PRO A 59 14.60 -9.18 16.78
C PRO A 59 13.50 -9.54 17.79
N ALA A 60 13.91 -9.79 19.04
CA ALA A 60 12.99 -9.99 20.15
C ALA A 60 12.14 -8.73 20.38
N ILE A 61 10.90 -8.90 20.86
CA ILE A 61 9.98 -7.78 21.13
C ILE A 61 10.59 -6.74 22.08
N SER A 62 11.45 -7.17 23.01
CA SER A 62 12.15 -6.29 23.94
C SER A 62 13.14 -5.33 23.27
N SER A 63 13.57 -5.59 22.03
CA SER A 63 14.42 -4.68 21.26
C SER A 63 13.63 -3.72 20.38
N TRP A 64 12.30 -3.84 20.36
CA TRP A 64 11.48 -2.98 19.50
C TRP A 64 11.30 -1.61 20.14
N ILE A 65 11.35 -0.57 19.32
CA ILE A 65 11.12 0.80 19.78
C ILE A 65 9.65 1.02 20.16
N GLY A 66 9.36 2.14 20.82
CA GLY A 66 7.99 2.52 21.16
C GLY A 66 7.16 2.89 19.92
N PHE A 67 5.83 2.76 20.02
CA PHE A 67 4.93 3.09 18.91
C PHE A 67 5.05 4.53 18.45
N ASP A 68 5.07 5.49 19.38
CA ASP A 68 5.16 6.91 19.03
C ASP A 68 6.47 7.22 18.28
N ASP A 69 7.58 6.64 18.71
CA ASP A 69 8.88 6.78 18.04
C ASP A 69 8.84 6.16 16.63
N MET A 70 8.28 4.95 16.49
CA MET A 70 8.16 4.28 15.21
C MET A 70 7.26 5.07 14.26
N PHE A 71 6.12 5.56 14.75
CA PHE A 71 5.19 6.37 13.98
C PHE A 71 5.84 7.67 13.52
N ASN A 72 6.48 8.40 14.42
CA ASN A 72 7.17 9.66 14.10
C ASN A 72 8.26 9.49 13.04
N ARG A 73 9.01 8.39 13.09
CA ARG A 73 10.04 8.09 12.09
C ARG A 73 9.44 7.86 10.69
N ASN A 74 8.28 7.22 10.60
CA ASN A 74 7.65 6.86 9.32
C ASN A 74 6.75 7.98 8.72
N LYS A 75 6.45 9.06 9.45
CA LYS A 75 5.59 10.15 8.97
C LYS A 75 6.03 10.75 7.63
N ASN A 76 7.34 10.90 7.42
CA ASN A 76 7.86 11.48 6.18
C ASN A 76 7.51 10.63 4.95
N SER A 77 7.46 9.31 5.12
CA SER A 77 7.04 8.38 4.07
C SER A 77 5.56 8.61 3.73
N MET A 78 4.69 8.71 4.73
CA MET A 78 3.26 9.04 4.55
C MET A 78 3.08 10.39 3.86
N PHE A 79 3.75 11.46 4.32
CA PHE A 79 3.65 12.77 3.66
C PHE A 79 4.12 12.76 2.20
N SER A 80 5.07 11.89 1.86
CA SER A 80 5.59 11.77 0.49
C SER A 80 4.58 11.11 -0.47
N THR A 81 3.51 10.49 0.02
CA THR A 81 2.43 9.92 -0.81
C THR A 81 1.43 10.98 -1.26
N GLY A 82 1.38 12.13 -0.56
CA GLY A 82 0.34 13.15 -0.74
C GLY A 82 -0.65 13.23 0.43
N ASP A 83 -0.48 12.39 1.47
CA ASP A 83 -1.27 12.45 2.69
C ASP A 83 -1.21 13.84 3.34
N THR A 84 -2.38 14.31 3.79
CA THR A 84 -2.46 15.54 4.57
C THR A 84 -2.02 15.30 6.02
N GLY A 85 -1.72 16.37 6.76
CA GLY A 85 -1.51 16.28 8.21
C GLY A 85 -2.68 15.65 8.97
N GLU A 86 -3.90 15.83 8.46
CA GLU A 86 -5.08 15.19 9.04
C GLU A 86 -5.13 13.69 8.75
N ASP A 87 -4.77 13.26 7.54
CA ASP A 87 -4.69 11.83 7.18
C ASP A 87 -3.70 11.11 8.09
N VAL A 88 -2.48 11.63 8.21
CA VAL A 88 -1.44 11.09 9.09
C VAL A 88 -1.93 11.01 10.55
N GLY A 89 -2.56 12.06 11.07
CA GLY A 89 -3.14 12.04 12.41
C GLY A 89 -4.27 11.01 12.57
N ARG A 90 -5.10 10.82 11.54
CA ARG A 90 -6.18 9.84 11.53
C ARG A 90 -5.67 8.40 11.42
N ILE A 91 -4.55 8.16 10.73
CA ILE A 91 -3.86 6.86 10.71
C ILE A 91 -3.40 6.52 12.13
N TYR A 92 -2.74 7.45 12.84
CA TYR A 92 -2.33 7.24 14.24
C TYR A 92 -3.51 6.79 15.11
N ASN A 93 -4.62 7.54 15.07
CA ASN A 93 -5.82 7.23 15.85
C ASN A 93 -6.44 5.88 15.46
N ALA A 94 -6.49 5.57 14.16
CA ALA A 94 -7.03 4.33 13.65
C ALA A 94 -6.20 3.11 14.10
N ILE A 95 -4.86 3.24 14.12
CA ILE A 95 -3.97 2.18 14.64
C ILE A 95 -4.24 1.94 16.13
N LYS A 96 -4.29 3.00 16.94
CA LYS A 96 -4.58 2.88 18.39
C LYS A 96 -5.95 2.25 18.65
N GLU A 97 -6.95 2.58 17.83
CA GLU A 97 -8.28 1.95 17.91
C GLU A 97 -8.23 0.47 17.54
N ALA A 98 -7.61 0.13 16.40
CA ALA A 98 -7.55 -1.24 15.91
C ALA A 98 -6.73 -2.16 16.82
N ALA A 99 -5.68 -1.64 17.47
CA ALA A 99 -4.84 -2.38 18.41
C ALA A 99 -5.64 -2.97 19.59
N LYS A 100 -6.81 -2.41 19.92
CA LYS A 100 -7.69 -2.90 21.00
C LYS A 100 -8.16 -4.35 20.80
N ILE A 101 -8.09 -4.90 19.58
CA ILE A 101 -8.41 -6.32 19.33
C ILE A 101 -7.26 -7.27 19.68
N GLY A 102 -6.19 -6.77 20.32
CA GLY A 102 -5.06 -7.56 20.77
C GLY A 102 -4.01 -7.79 19.67
N VAL A 103 -3.79 -6.78 18.82
CA VAL A 103 -2.65 -6.71 17.90
C VAL A 103 -1.77 -5.54 18.33
N ASP A 104 -0.45 -5.74 18.35
CA ASP A 104 0.49 -4.67 18.68
C ASP A 104 0.44 -3.57 17.61
N GLU A 105 0.17 -2.34 18.03
CA GLU A 105 0.13 -1.12 17.23
C GLU A 105 1.37 -0.91 16.33
N ARG A 106 2.55 -1.35 16.77
CA ARG A 106 3.78 -1.28 15.98
C ARG A 106 3.75 -2.26 14.80
N VAL A 107 3.15 -3.42 14.99
CA VAL A 107 2.95 -4.41 13.93
C VAL A 107 1.93 -3.91 12.91
N ILE A 108 0.84 -3.29 13.38
CA ILE A 108 -0.16 -2.65 12.49
C ILE A 108 0.53 -1.58 11.62
N LEU A 109 1.31 -0.69 12.24
CA LEU A 109 2.08 0.33 11.51
C LEU A 109 3.06 -0.32 10.52
N GLY A 110 3.81 -1.34 10.94
CA GLY A 110 4.75 -2.05 10.08
C GLY A 110 4.09 -2.61 8.82
N ILE A 111 2.92 -3.22 8.95
CA ILE A 111 2.13 -3.70 7.81
C ILE A 111 1.66 -2.53 6.94
N ILE A 112 1.13 -1.45 7.52
CA ILE A 112 0.72 -0.26 6.76
C ILE A 112 1.88 0.27 5.89
N MET A 113 3.06 0.41 6.49
CA MET A 113 4.24 0.90 5.76
C MET A 113 4.65 -0.06 4.64
N GLN A 114 4.55 -1.37 4.87
CA GLN A 114 4.94 -2.37 3.89
C GLN A 114 3.93 -2.52 2.73
N GLU A 115 2.64 -2.30 2.99
CA GLU A 115 1.57 -2.47 2.02
C GLU A 115 1.28 -1.19 1.22
N SER A 116 1.48 -0.01 1.81
CA SER A 116 1.07 1.26 1.18
C SER A 116 2.01 2.44 1.44
N HIS A 117 3.07 2.29 2.25
CA HIS A 117 3.83 3.43 2.81
C HIS A 117 2.97 4.42 3.62
N GLY A 118 1.78 3.96 4.03
CA GLY A 118 0.79 4.81 4.67
C GLY A 118 -0.04 5.68 3.74
N ASP A 119 0.02 5.49 2.41
CA ASP A 119 -0.84 6.18 1.46
C ASP A 119 -2.33 5.85 1.68
N VAL A 120 -3.14 6.81 2.16
CA VAL A 120 -4.59 6.60 2.34
C VAL A 120 -5.32 6.45 1.00
N GLY A 121 -4.73 6.97 -0.07
CA GLY A 121 -5.20 6.94 -1.44
C GLY A 121 -4.62 5.80 -2.27
N VAL A 122 -3.97 4.81 -1.64
CA VAL A 122 -3.31 3.71 -2.35
C VAL A 122 -4.29 2.97 -3.28
N VAL A 123 -3.78 2.54 -4.42
CA VAL A 123 -4.55 1.82 -5.44
C VAL A 123 -5.14 0.51 -4.88
N THR A 124 -6.38 0.20 -5.27
CA THR A 124 -6.99 -1.11 -5.04
C THR A 124 -6.42 -2.10 -6.04
N THR A 125 -6.05 -3.28 -5.55
CA THR A 125 -5.45 -4.33 -6.35
C THR A 125 -6.30 -5.59 -6.32
N ILE A 126 -5.87 -6.63 -7.05
CA ILE A 126 -6.62 -7.87 -7.19
C ILE A 126 -5.68 -9.03 -6.86
N SER A 127 -6.10 -9.89 -5.93
CA SER A 127 -5.38 -11.12 -5.61
C SER A 127 -5.42 -12.12 -6.79
N PRO A 128 -4.55 -13.14 -6.82
CA PRO A 128 -4.62 -14.19 -7.84
C PRO A 128 -5.99 -14.89 -7.94
N ASP A 129 -6.77 -14.89 -6.86
CA ASP A 129 -8.12 -15.48 -6.80
C ASP A 129 -9.23 -14.51 -7.24
N GLY A 130 -8.86 -13.33 -7.77
CA GLY A 130 -9.80 -12.33 -8.27
C GLY A 130 -10.44 -11.47 -7.16
N ILE A 131 -9.94 -11.54 -5.93
CA ILE A 131 -10.52 -10.81 -4.79
C ILE A 131 -9.86 -9.43 -4.66
N PRO A 132 -10.62 -8.33 -4.58
CA PRO A 132 -10.04 -7.01 -4.33
C PRO A 132 -9.32 -6.90 -3.00
N THR A 133 -8.11 -6.37 -3.04
CA THR A 133 -7.27 -6.02 -1.89
C THR A 133 -7.07 -4.50 -1.86
N ALA A 134 -7.44 -3.84 -0.76
CA ALA A 134 -7.52 -2.39 -0.74
C ALA A 134 -7.16 -1.75 0.60
N GLY A 135 -6.98 -0.43 0.55
CA GLY A 135 -6.70 0.42 1.70
C GLY A 135 -5.28 0.29 2.24
N LEU A 136 -5.03 0.96 3.37
CA LEU A 136 -3.70 1.11 3.99
C LEU A 136 -2.95 -0.20 4.24
N MET A 137 -3.67 -1.30 4.45
CA MET A 137 -3.10 -2.63 4.71
C MET A 137 -3.36 -3.63 3.58
N GLN A 138 -3.85 -3.19 2.41
CA GLN A 138 -4.13 -4.02 1.23
C GLN A 138 -4.85 -5.34 1.55
N CYS A 139 -5.83 -5.30 2.44
CA CYS A 139 -6.54 -6.49 2.89
C CYS A 139 -7.71 -6.85 1.96
N SER A 140 -7.99 -8.15 1.88
CA SER A 140 -9.06 -8.72 1.06
C SER A 140 -10.43 -8.21 1.51
N GLY A 141 -11.20 -7.64 0.58
CA GLY A 141 -12.56 -7.14 0.84
C GLY A 141 -12.62 -5.87 1.71
N CYS A 142 -11.49 -5.23 1.99
CA CYS A 142 -11.44 -4.00 2.77
C CYS A 142 -11.87 -2.77 1.95
N PRO A 143 -12.32 -1.69 2.59
CA PRO A 143 -12.53 -0.43 1.90
C PRO A 143 -11.21 0.15 1.39
N GLY A 144 -11.27 0.86 0.27
CA GLY A 144 -10.16 1.63 -0.27
C GLY A 144 -10.66 2.88 -0.98
N TYR A 145 -9.80 3.88 -1.10
CA TYR A 145 -10.15 5.17 -1.69
C TYR A 145 -9.10 5.63 -2.71
N PRO A 146 -8.89 4.89 -3.82
CA PRO A 146 -7.79 5.15 -4.74
C PRO A 146 -7.73 6.60 -5.22
N GLY A 147 -6.55 7.22 -5.11
CA GLY A 147 -6.25 8.59 -5.51
C GLY A 147 -6.86 9.69 -4.62
N LYS A 148 -7.46 9.34 -3.47
CA LYS A 148 -8.08 10.31 -2.56
C LYS A 148 -7.26 10.49 -1.29
N HIS A 149 -7.06 11.76 -0.94
CA HIS A 149 -6.48 12.21 0.33
C HIS A 149 -7.48 13.12 1.05
N GLY A 150 -7.21 13.48 2.30
CA GLY A 150 -8.15 14.23 3.16
C GLY A 150 -9.36 13.38 3.56
N LEU A 151 -9.15 12.09 3.80
CA LEU A 151 -10.22 11.15 4.14
C LEU A 151 -10.70 11.37 5.58
N THR A 152 -11.96 11.07 5.83
CA THR A 152 -12.52 11.15 7.19
C THR A 152 -11.91 10.10 8.12
N GLN A 153 -11.95 10.35 9.44
CA GLN A 153 -11.49 9.38 10.43
C GLN A 153 -12.18 8.01 10.25
N ALA A 154 -13.49 7.99 9.96
CA ALA A 154 -14.23 6.75 9.79
C ALA A 154 -13.74 5.92 8.59
N GLN A 155 -13.38 6.57 7.48
CA GLN A 155 -12.83 5.91 6.30
C GLN A 155 -11.48 5.26 6.61
N ILE A 156 -10.56 6.01 7.24
CA ILE A 156 -9.24 5.51 7.61
C ILE A 156 -9.35 4.40 8.66
N THR A 157 -10.20 4.57 9.69
CA THR A 157 -10.47 3.52 10.68
C THR A 157 -11.02 2.26 10.02
N GLY A 158 -11.89 2.37 9.01
CA GLY A 158 -12.38 1.21 8.27
C GLY A 158 -11.27 0.42 7.58
N MET A 159 -10.33 1.10 6.93
CA MET A 159 -9.17 0.45 6.29
C MET A 159 -8.28 -0.28 7.30
N VAL A 160 -7.88 0.42 8.36
CA VAL A 160 -6.95 -0.12 9.37
C VAL A 160 -7.59 -1.26 10.17
N LYS A 161 -8.87 -1.13 10.53
CA LYS A 161 -9.61 -2.18 11.26
C LYS A 161 -9.69 -3.46 10.45
N GLY A 162 -10.08 -3.39 9.17
CA GLY A 162 -10.17 -4.56 8.31
C GLY A 162 -8.82 -5.28 8.15
N GLY A 163 -7.73 -4.53 7.96
CA GLY A 163 -6.39 -5.10 7.85
C GLY A 163 -5.90 -5.71 9.16
N THR A 164 -6.21 -5.07 10.28
CA THR A 164 -5.86 -5.58 11.62
C THR A 164 -6.65 -6.85 11.94
N GLU A 165 -7.92 -6.94 11.57
CA GLU A 165 -8.74 -8.15 11.72
C GLU A 165 -8.19 -9.31 10.86
N HIS A 166 -7.77 -9.02 9.62
CA HIS A 166 -7.11 -10.00 8.76
C HIS A 166 -5.81 -10.51 9.40
N PHE A 167 -4.91 -9.60 9.82
CA PHE A 167 -3.68 -10.01 10.49
C PHE A 167 -3.94 -10.78 11.79
N LYS A 168 -4.96 -10.39 12.57
CA LYS A 168 -5.34 -11.10 13.79
C LYS A 168 -5.78 -12.54 13.49
N ALA A 169 -6.40 -12.79 12.33
CA ALA A 169 -6.72 -14.15 11.90
C ALA A 169 -5.45 -14.96 11.59
N ASN A 170 -4.46 -14.39 10.90
CA ASN A 170 -3.16 -15.04 10.70
C ASN A 170 -2.46 -15.28 12.04
N LEU A 171 -2.46 -14.30 12.94
CA LEU A 171 -1.82 -14.43 14.26
C LEU A 171 -2.40 -15.60 15.07
N LYS A 172 -3.70 -15.88 14.96
CA LYS A 172 -4.34 -17.07 15.56
C LYS A 172 -3.81 -18.38 15.00
N ASN A 173 -3.50 -18.45 13.71
CA ASN A 173 -2.89 -19.65 13.10
C ASN A 173 -1.50 -19.95 13.70
N TRP A 174 -0.86 -18.94 14.28
CA TRP A 174 0.44 -19.04 14.96
C TRP A 174 0.35 -18.95 16.49
N GLY A 175 -0.81 -19.27 17.06
CA GLY A 175 -0.99 -19.41 18.52
C GLY A 175 -1.39 -18.13 19.26
N ASP A 176 -1.62 -17.03 18.54
CA ASP A 176 -2.15 -15.76 19.06
C ASP A 176 -1.33 -15.12 20.21
N LYS A 177 0.00 -15.27 20.19
CA LYS A 177 0.87 -14.75 21.24
C LYS A 177 1.52 -13.43 20.85
N TRP A 178 1.77 -12.60 21.85
CA TRP A 178 2.68 -11.47 21.72
C TRP A 178 4.13 -11.95 21.86
N SER A 179 4.61 -12.68 20.86
CA SER A 179 5.99 -13.21 20.79
C SER A 179 6.49 -13.22 19.34
N ALA A 180 7.81 -13.21 19.16
CA ALA A 180 8.44 -13.35 17.84
C ALA A 180 8.00 -14.65 17.12
N GLU A 181 7.84 -15.73 17.89
CA GLU A 181 7.36 -17.05 17.41
C GLU A 181 5.99 -16.95 16.71
N SER A 182 5.07 -16.13 17.21
CA SER A 182 3.75 -15.96 16.59
C SER A 182 3.73 -14.86 15.53
N ILE A 183 4.39 -13.74 15.79
CA ILE A 183 4.23 -12.53 14.97
C ILE A 183 4.94 -12.66 13.62
N PHE A 184 6.20 -13.10 13.57
CA PHE A 184 6.95 -13.11 12.31
C PHE A 184 6.42 -14.14 11.30
N PRO A 185 6.03 -15.37 11.71
CA PRO A 185 5.34 -16.28 10.82
C PRO A 185 3.97 -15.76 10.37
N ALA A 186 3.20 -15.11 11.25
CA ALA A 186 1.93 -14.48 10.88
C ALA A 186 2.11 -13.34 9.86
N LEU A 187 3.19 -12.55 9.95
CA LEU A 187 3.54 -11.53 8.95
C LEU A 187 3.86 -12.16 7.59
N ARG A 188 4.60 -13.28 7.58
CA ARG A 188 4.81 -14.03 6.33
C ARG A 188 3.50 -14.54 5.78
N GLU A 189 2.63 -15.10 6.62
CA GLU A 189 1.31 -15.57 6.18
C GLU A 189 0.45 -14.43 5.62
N TYR A 190 0.44 -13.26 6.25
CA TYR A 190 -0.25 -12.08 5.74
C TYR A 190 0.24 -11.72 4.32
N ASN A 191 1.56 -11.79 4.10
CA ASN A 191 2.15 -11.44 2.82
C ASN A 191 1.91 -12.48 1.72
N SER A 192 2.09 -13.78 1.98
CA SER A 192 2.12 -14.84 0.96
C SER A 192 1.00 -15.88 1.08
N GLY A 193 0.16 -15.81 2.10
CA GLY A 193 -0.87 -16.82 2.41
C GLY A 193 -0.29 -18.20 2.78
N SER A 194 1.03 -18.35 2.79
CA SER A 194 1.73 -19.61 3.02
C SER A 194 3.12 -19.34 3.61
N VAL A 195 3.61 -20.23 4.47
CA VAL A 195 4.82 -19.99 5.26
C VAL A 195 5.78 -21.17 5.15
N ASN A 196 7.06 -20.89 4.89
CA ASN A 196 8.15 -21.81 5.15
C ASN A 196 8.70 -21.52 6.55
N THR A 197 8.37 -22.35 7.54
CA THR A 197 8.75 -22.10 8.94
C THR A 197 10.24 -22.16 9.20
N LYS A 198 11.03 -22.69 8.27
CA LYS A 198 12.49 -22.76 8.36
C LYS A 198 13.18 -21.53 7.78
N ASP A 199 12.47 -20.75 6.96
CA ASP A 199 13.00 -19.54 6.34
C ASP A 199 11.87 -18.55 6.01
N LEU A 200 11.72 -17.53 6.85
CA LEU A 200 10.71 -16.49 6.65
C LEU A 200 11.08 -15.50 5.54
N SER A 201 12.27 -15.61 4.92
CA SER A 201 12.61 -14.88 3.69
C SER A 201 12.12 -15.59 2.42
N ASP A 202 11.71 -16.85 2.52
CA ASP A 202 11.08 -17.59 1.43
C ASP A 202 9.73 -16.93 1.10
N ALA A 203 9.74 -16.20 -0.02
CA ALA A 203 8.65 -15.38 -0.48
C ALA A 203 7.41 -16.19 -0.88
N ARG A 204 7.57 -17.45 -1.30
CA ARG A 204 6.48 -18.26 -1.88
C ARG A 204 5.62 -17.50 -2.91
N GLY A 205 6.28 -16.73 -3.79
CA GLY A 205 5.64 -15.91 -4.82
C GLY A 205 5.26 -14.48 -4.40
N ALA A 206 5.68 -14.04 -3.21
CA ALA A 206 5.44 -12.71 -2.66
C ALA A 206 6.73 -11.88 -2.53
N THR A 207 6.73 -10.89 -1.63
CA THR A 207 7.90 -10.03 -1.36
C THR A 207 8.84 -10.74 -0.39
N ALA A 208 10.03 -11.11 -0.83
CA ALA A 208 11.00 -11.83 0.00
C ALA A 208 11.41 -11.06 1.27
N SER A 209 11.63 -9.75 1.15
CA SER A 209 12.07 -8.90 2.26
C SER A 209 10.96 -8.49 3.25
N TYR A 210 9.70 -8.87 3.01
CA TYR A 210 8.54 -8.37 3.77
C TYR A 210 8.71 -8.43 5.30
N VAL A 211 9.09 -9.60 5.81
CA VAL A 211 9.24 -9.81 7.27
C VAL A 211 10.48 -9.09 7.80
N SER A 212 11.57 -9.06 7.04
CA SER A 212 12.80 -8.36 7.44
C SER A 212 12.63 -6.84 7.44
N ASP A 213 11.93 -6.28 6.46
CA ASP A 213 11.68 -4.84 6.37
C ASP A 213 10.79 -4.38 7.52
N ILE A 214 9.74 -5.14 7.86
CA ILE A 214 8.94 -4.86 9.06
C ILE A 214 9.79 -4.98 10.34
N ALA A 215 10.64 -6.01 10.45
CA ALA A 215 11.54 -6.16 11.60
C ALA A 215 12.54 -4.99 11.76
N HIS A 216 13.06 -4.46 10.66
CA HIS A 216 13.90 -3.26 10.67
C HIS A 216 13.11 -2.03 11.13
N ARG A 217 11.87 -1.84 10.67
CA ARG A 217 11.01 -0.73 11.17
C ARG A 217 10.72 -0.86 12.66
N LEU A 218 10.47 -2.08 13.14
CA LEU A 218 10.25 -2.37 14.57
C LEU A 218 11.48 -2.03 15.44
N THR A 219 12.68 -2.03 14.85
CA THR A 219 13.94 -1.65 15.51
C THR A 219 14.42 -0.22 15.18
N GLY A 220 13.64 0.54 14.42
CA GLY A 220 13.81 1.98 14.22
C GLY A 220 14.35 2.43 12.86
N SER A 221 14.49 1.53 11.89
CA SER A 221 14.79 1.89 10.49
C SER A 221 13.56 2.46 9.78
N VAL A 222 13.79 3.26 8.73
CA VAL A 222 12.77 3.82 7.83
C VAL A 222 13.28 3.82 6.40
N ASP A 223 12.36 3.90 5.44
CA ASP A 223 12.67 3.92 4.00
C ASP A 223 13.26 5.27 3.58
#